data_AF-A0A4R9WN82-F1
#
_entry.id   AF-A0A4R9WN82-F1
#
_cell.length_a   1.000
_cell.length_b   1.000
_cell.length_c   1.000
_cell.angle_alpha   90.00
_cell.angle_beta   90.00
_cell.angle_gamma   90.00
#
_symmetry.space_group_name_H-M   'P 1'
#
loop_
_entity.id
_entity.type
_entity.pdbx_description
1 polymer ?
#
loop_
_entity_poly.entity_id
_entity_poly.type
_entity_poly.pdbx_seq_one_letter_code
_entity_poly.pdbx_strand_id
1 'polypeptide(L)'
;MSRMTIASEMEAAADQIAEISRADLQIMLRRAALMLRNVIGLALEPSVEDPLSTLAAEMGLSKPELVRTIISDWLVANAYLPVPRALDEERAVEGSA
;
A
#
# COMPACT_ATOMS: atom_id res chain seq x y z
N MET A 1 13.59 -2.22 3.57
CA MET A 1 12.84 -1.99 4.82
C MET A 1 11.36 -1.97 4.49
N SER A 2 10.56 -2.77 5.21
CA SER A 2 9.10 -2.73 5.05
C SER A 2 8.53 -1.55 5.84
N ARG A 3 7.27 -1.17 5.57
CA ARG A 3 6.55 -0.16 6.36
C ARG A 3 6.50 -0.53 7.84
N MET A 4 6.36 -1.83 8.15
CA MET A 4 6.35 -2.32 9.54
C MET A 4 7.69 -2.16 10.24
N THR A 5 8.81 -2.38 9.53
CA THR A 5 10.15 -2.13 10.11
C THR A 5 10.33 -0.65 10.47
N ILE A 6 9.89 0.26 9.59
CA ILE A 6 9.96 1.70 9.86
C ILE A 6 9.08 2.07 11.05
N ALA A 7 7.88 1.50 11.14
CA ALA A 7 6.98 1.74 12.27
C ALA A 7 7.59 1.27 13.60
N SER A 8 8.17 0.05 13.66
CA SER A 8 8.79 -0.44 14.89
C SER A 8 10.01 0.36 15.31
N GLU A 9 10.81 0.86 14.35
CA GLU A 9 11.94 1.75 14.64
C GLU A 9 11.47 3.10 15.20
N MET A 10 10.35 3.64 14.70
CA MET A 10 9.76 4.87 15.22
C MET A 10 9.18 4.69 16.63
N GLU A 11 8.53 3.56 16.92
CA GLU A 11 8.04 3.23 18.27
C GLU A 11 9.20 3.10 19.27
N ALA A 12 10.24 2.35 18.91
CA ALA A 12 11.43 2.21 19.76
C ALA A 12 12.13 3.56 20.03
N ALA A 13 12.16 4.45 19.02
CA ALA A 13 12.69 5.80 19.18
C ALA A 13 11.79 6.69 20.08
N ALA A 14 10.47 6.47 20.05
CA ALA A 14 9.54 7.16 20.94
C ALA A 14 9.72 6.73 22.40
N ASP A 15 9.94 5.44 22.64
CA ASP A 15 10.21 4.90 23.98
C ASP A 15 11.49 5.45 24.62
N GLN A 16 12.46 5.87 23.79
CA GLN A 16 13.77 6.37 24.21
C GLN A 16 13.94 7.88 23.96
N ILE A 17 12.85 8.61 23.73
CA ILE A 17 12.91 10.02 23.30
C ILE A 17 13.58 10.94 24.32
N ALA A 18 13.55 10.57 25.61
CA ALA A 18 14.22 11.30 26.68
C ALA A 18 15.75 11.13 26.67
N GLU A 19 16.25 10.02 26.11
CA GLU A 19 17.67 9.67 26.03
C GLU A 19 18.32 10.16 24.72
N ILE A 20 17.53 10.64 23.77
CA ILE A 20 17.99 11.11 22.46
C ILE A 20 18.10 12.64 22.45
N SER A 21 19.14 13.17 21.80
CA SER A 21 19.25 14.62 21.66
C SER A 21 18.17 15.16 20.70
N ARG A 22 17.68 16.38 20.96
CA ARG A 22 16.71 17.04 20.07
C ARG A 22 17.19 17.12 18.61
N ALA A 23 18.50 17.30 18.41
CA ALA A 23 19.09 17.39 17.08
C ALA A 23 19.05 16.03 16.35
N ASP A 24 19.38 14.95 17.05
CA ASP A 24 19.36 13.59 16.49
C ASP A 24 17.93 13.16 16.15
N LEU A 25 16.96 13.48 17.03
CA LEU A 25 15.54 13.24 16.77
C LEU A 25 15.07 13.97 15.50
N GLN A 26 15.46 15.23 15.31
CA GLN A 26 15.12 16.00 14.12
C GLN A 26 15.69 15.38 12.83
N ILE A 27 16.93 14.90 12.87
CA ILE A 27 17.57 14.24 11.72
C ILE A 27 16.84 12.93 11.40
N MET A 28 16.54 12.13 12.42
CA MET A 28 15.83 10.85 12.28
C MET A 28 14.44 11.06 11.68
N LEU A 29 13.64 11.99 12.21
CA LEU A 29 12.30 12.29 11.71
C LEU A 29 12.32 12.81 10.27
N ARG A 30 13.30 13.64 9.88
CA ARG A 30 13.44 14.10 8.50
C ARG A 30 13.76 12.95 7.55
N ARG A 31 14.62 12.02 7.96
CA ARG A 31 14.95 10.81 7.17
C ARG A 31 13.73 9.90 7.04
N ALA A 32 13.01 9.66 8.13
CA ALA A 32 11.76 8.89 8.12
C ALA A 32 10.72 9.54 7.19
N ALA A 33 10.52 10.86 7.27
CA ALA A 33 9.60 11.58 6.39
C ALA A 33 10.00 11.49 4.91
N LEU A 34 11.30 11.57 4.58
CA LEU A 34 11.80 11.39 3.21
C LEU A 34 11.56 9.96 2.70
N MET A 35 11.80 8.96 3.54
CA MET A 35 11.53 7.56 3.21
C MET A 35 10.04 7.35 2.96
N LEU A 36 9.18 7.81 3.87
CA LEU A 36 7.72 7.68 3.79
C LEU A 36 7.11 8.45 2.60
N ARG A 37 7.62 9.64 2.26
CA ARG A 37 7.14 10.42 1.10
C ARG A 37 7.32 9.67 -0.21
N ASN A 38 8.30 8.78 -0.28
CA ASN A 38 8.61 7.99 -1.48
C ASN A 38 8.02 6.57 -1.42
N VAL A 39 7.20 6.26 -0.42
CA VAL A 39 6.51 4.97 -0.29
C VAL A 39 5.29 4.95 -1.23
N ILE A 40 5.56 4.97 -2.53
CA ILE A 40 4.56 4.67 -3.57
C ILE A 40 4.50 3.15 -3.67
N GLY A 41 3.64 2.53 -2.88
CA GLY A 41 3.50 1.08 -2.83
C GLY A 41 2.08 0.68 -2.48
N LEU A 42 1.60 -0.36 -3.16
CA LEU A 42 0.33 -1.00 -2.86
C LEU A 42 0.52 -1.85 -1.60
N ALA A 43 -0.20 -1.55 -0.52
CA ALA A 43 -0.21 -2.40 0.67
C ALA A 43 -1.08 -3.60 0.37
N LEU A 44 -0.51 -4.80 0.47
CA LEU A 44 -1.22 -6.06 0.33
C LEU A 44 -1.34 -6.68 1.72
N GLU A 45 -2.43 -7.40 1.98
CA GLU A 45 -2.52 -8.22 3.18
C GLU A 45 -1.43 -9.32 3.15
N PRO A 46 -0.90 -9.76 4.30
CA PRO A 46 0.14 -10.80 4.34
C PRO A 46 -0.25 -12.09 3.60
N SER A 47 -1.54 -12.44 3.66
CA SER A 47 -2.15 -13.57 2.95
C SER A 47 -1.97 -13.52 1.43
N VAL A 48 -1.80 -12.32 0.87
CA VAL A 48 -1.58 -12.07 -0.56
C VAL A 48 -0.12 -11.70 -0.83
N GLU A 49 0.50 -10.93 0.06
CA GLU A 49 1.87 -10.45 -0.09
C GLU A 49 2.90 -11.59 -0.10
N ASP A 50 2.76 -12.57 0.79
CA ASP A 50 3.73 -13.66 0.93
C ASP A 50 3.71 -14.61 -0.27
N PRO A 51 2.56 -15.15 -0.72
CA PRO A 51 2.52 -15.99 -1.91
C PRO A 51 2.99 -15.26 -3.17
N LEU A 52 2.64 -13.98 -3.29
CA LEU A 52 3.02 -13.17 -4.44
C LEU A 52 4.51 -12.82 -4.44
N SER A 53 5.14 -12.68 -3.26
CA SER A 53 6.59 -12.52 -3.13
C SER A 53 7.33 -13.82 -3.50
N THR A 54 6.82 -14.98 -3.08
CA THR A 54 7.37 -16.29 -3.46
C THR A 54 7.28 -16.51 -4.97
N LEU A 55 6.11 -16.26 -5.57
CA LEU A 55 5.91 -16.39 -7.01
C LEU A 55 6.83 -15.47 -7.81
N ALA A 56 7.00 -14.22 -7.36
CA ALA A 56 7.93 -13.29 -8.00
C ALA A 56 9.37 -13.84 -7.99
N ALA A 57 9.81 -14.40 -6.86
CA ALA A 57 11.13 -15.02 -6.74
C ALA A 57 11.30 -16.23 -7.66
N GLU A 58 10.30 -17.11 -7.74
CA GLU A 58 10.30 -18.27 -8.64
C GLU A 58 10.37 -17.86 -10.12
N MET A 59 9.71 -16.75 -10.47
CA MET A 59 9.72 -16.19 -11.82
C MET A 59 10.95 -15.33 -12.13
N GLY A 60 11.83 -15.09 -11.15
CA GLY A 60 12.99 -14.20 -11.30
C GLY A 60 12.62 -12.73 -11.53
N LEU A 61 11.43 -12.31 -11.07
CA LEU A 61 10.92 -10.94 -11.20
C LEU A 61 10.94 -10.24 -9.84
N SER A 62 11.01 -8.91 -9.84
CA SER A 62 10.66 -8.16 -8.65
C SER A 62 9.14 -8.21 -8.41
N LYS A 63 8.73 -8.16 -7.14
CA LYS A 63 7.31 -8.11 -6.77
C LYS A 63 6.52 -7.00 -7.52
N PRO A 64 7.02 -5.74 -7.62
CA PRO A 64 6.34 -4.71 -8.39
C PRO A 64 6.18 -5.03 -9.88
N GLU A 65 7.16 -5.71 -10.49
CA GLU A 65 7.08 -6.17 -11.88
C GLU A 65 6.00 -7.23 -12.05
N LEU A 66 5.97 -8.23 -11.17
CA LEU A 66 4.93 -9.27 -11.19
C LEU A 66 3.53 -8.67 -11.01
N VAL A 67 3.34 -7.76 -10.03
CA VAL A 67 2.06 -7.07 -9.83
C VAL A 67 1.65 -6.28 -11.07
N ARG A 68 2.59 -5.57 -11.71
CA ARG A 68 2.32 -4.82 -12.94
C ARG A 68 1.87 -5.76 -14.07
N THR A 69 2.54 -6.88 -14.25
CA THR A 69 2.18 -7.89 -15.27
C THR A 69 0.79 -8.44 -15.01
N ILE A 70 0.51 -8.91 -13.79
CA ILE A 70 -0.80 -9.45 -13.41
C ILE A 70 -1.92 -8.44 -13.66
N ILE A 71 -1.74 -7.18 -13.21
CA ILE A 71 -2.76 -6.14 -13.40
C ILE A 71 -2.93 -5.81 -14.89
N SER A 72 -1.86 -5.74 -15.66
CA SER A 72 -1.93 -5.44 -17.10
C SER A 72 -2.66 -6.54 -17.85
N ASP A 73 -2.32 -7.80 -17.59
CA ASP A 73 -2.95 -8.97 -18.22
C ASP A 73 -4.43 -9.08 -17.80
N TRP A 74 -4.72 -8.84 -16.52
CA TRP A 74 -6.09 -8.80 -16.02
C TRP A 74 -6.89 -7.70 -16.73
N LEU A 75 -6.37 -6.48 -16.85
CA LEU A 75 -7.05 -5.38 -17.54
C LEU A 75 -7.31 -5.68 -19.02
N VAL A 76 -6.36 -6.32 -19.72
CA VAL A 76 -6.54 -6.72 -21.12
C VAL A 76 -7.63 -7.79 -21.24
N ALA A 77 -7.60 -8.83 -20.40
CA ALA A 77 -8.58 -9.91 -20.43
C ALA A 77 -9.98 -9.46 -19.99
N ASN A 78 -10.05 -8.45 -19.12
CA ASN A 78 -11.28 -7.99 -18.47
C ASN A 78 -11.71 -6.58 -18.93
N ALA A 79 -11.19 -6.09 -20.07
CA ALA A 79 -11.53 -4.77 -20.62
C ALA A 79 -13.03 -4.55 -20.88
N TYR A 80 -13.81 -5.63 -20.90
CA TYR A 80 -15.26 -5.64 -21.10
C TYR A 80 -16.06 -5.77 -19.82
N LEU A 81 -15.42 -5.87 -18.64
CA LEU A 81 -16.17 -5.91 -17.40
C LEU A 81 -16.89 -4.57 -17.24
N PRO A 82 -18.23 -4.58 -17.12
CA PRO A 82 -18.94 -3.37 -16.80
C PRO A 82 -18.38 -2.86 -15.48
N VAL A 83 -17.88 -1.63 -15.46
CA VAL A 83 -17.63 -0.92 -14.20
C VAL A 83 -18.93 -1.03 -13.42
N PRO A 84 -18.95 -1.61 -12.21
CA PRO A 84 -20.11 -1.49 -11.35
C PRO A 84 -20.31 0.01 -11.15
N ARG A 85 -21.20 0.60 -11.95
CA ARG A 85 -21.88 1.81 -11.52
C ARG A 85 -22.56 1.31 -10.28
N ALA A 86 -22.06 1.68 -9.10
CA ALA A 86 -22.91 1.72 -7.94
C ALA A 86 -24.11 2.52 -8.44
N LEU A 87 -25.18 1.78 -8.74
CA LEU A 87 -26.39 2.32 -9.30
C LEU A 87 -26.73 3.43 -8.33
N ASP A 88 -26.76 4.68 -8.81
CA ASP A 88 -27.49 5.73 -8.13
C ASP A 88 -28.78 5.05 -7.67
N GLU A 89 -28.91 4.88 -6.36
CA GLU A 89 -30.10 4.30 -5.77
C GLU A 89 -31.23 5.17 -6.32
N GLU A 90 -31.99 4.62 -7.27
CA GLU A 90 -33.26 5.18 -7.68
C GLU A 90 -34.10 5.20 -6.41
N ARG A 91 -33.98 6.30 -5.65
CA ARG A 91 -34.97 6.68 -4.66
C ARG A 91 -36.25 6.82 -5.46
N ALA A 92 -37.09 5.80 -5.37
CA ALA A 92 -38.47 5.84 -5.81
C ALA A 92 -39.08 7.13 -5.24
N VAL A 93 -39.26 8.13 -6.10
CA VAL A 93 -40.09 9.28 -5.74
C VAL A 93 -41.52 8.77 -5.88
N GLU A 94 -42.16 8.47 -4.74
CA GLU A 94 -43.60 8.24 -4.69
C GLU A 94 -44.30 9.52 -5.14
N GLY A 95 -44.63 9.59 -6.43
CA GLY A 95 -45.52 10.59 -6.96
C GLY A 95 -46.96 10.24 -6.57
N SER A 96 -47.52 10.96 -5.60
CA SER A 96 -48.98 11.05 -5.46
C SER A 96 -49.49 12.04 -6.51
N ALA A 97 -50.28 11.55 -7.46
CA ALA A 97 -51.17 12.38 -8.26
C ALA A 97 -52.28 12.99 -7.39
#